data_AF-A0A800FXQ2-F1
#
_entry.id   AF-A0A800FXQ2-F1
#
_cell.length_a   1.000
_cell.length_b   1.000
_cell.length_c   1.000
_cell.angle_alpha   90.00
_cell.angle_beta   90.00
_cell.angle_gamma   90.00
#
_symmetry.space_group_name_H-M   'P 1'
#
loop_
_entity.id
_entity.type
_entity.pdbx_description
1 polymer ?
#
loop_
_entity_poly.entity_id
_entity_poly.type
_entity_poly.pdbx_seq_one_letter_code
_entity_poly.pdbx_strand_id
1 'polypeptide(L)' 'MIHKQLPELLRLVVITDSELAKPAGLMNVISECLRAGAGMIQLRDKAANANELLNLASRILPLTRSSGALLIINDR' A
#
# COMPACT_ATOMS: atom_id res chain seq x y z
N MET A 1 -17.18 -2.95 -13.07
CA MET A 1 -15.92 -3.22 -12.34
C MET A 1 -15.88 -4.71 -12.09
N ILE A 2 -14.83 -5.41 -12.52
CA ILE A 2 -14.66 -6.83 -12.17
C ILE A 2 -14.18 -6.85 -10.72
N HIS A 3 -15.00 -7.40 -9.83
CA HIS A 3 -14.61 -7.56 -8.43
C HIS A 3 -13.67 -8.76 -8.32
N LYS A 4 -12.38 -8.49 -8.03
CA LYS A 4 -11.41 -9.53 -7.71
C LYS A 4 -11.85 -10.27 -6.44
N GLN A 5 -11.70 -11.59 -6.43
CA GLN A 5 -11.96 -12.37 -5.21
C GLN A 5 -10.80 -12.20 -4.23
N LEU A 6 -11.07 -12.42 -2.93
CA LEU A 6 -10.03 -12.29 -1.90
C LEU A 6 -8.76 -13.11 -2.19
N PRO A 7 -8.82 -14.38 -2.65
CA PRO A 7 -7.61 -15.13 -3.02
C PRO A 7 -6.79 -14.49 -4.14
N GLU A 8 -7.43 -13.80 -5.09
CA GLU A 8 -6.74 -13.09 -6.17
C GLU A 8 -6.04 -11.83 -5.65
N LEU A 9 -6.69 -11.10 -4.73
CA LEU A 9 -6.14 -9.91 -4.09
C LEU A 9 -4.93 -10.24 -3.20
N LEU A 10 -4.90 -11.44 -2.62
CA LEU A 10 -3.83 -11.88 -1.73
C LEU A 10 -2.70 -12.63 -2.45
N ARG A 11 -2.76 -12.80 -3.78
CA ARG A 11 -1.72 -13.50 -4.55
C ARG A 11 -0.36 -12.80 -4.51
N LEU A 12 -0.37 -11.46 -4.49
CA LEU A 12 0.82 -10.63 -4.32
C LEU A 12 0.53 -9.53 -3.30
N VAL A 13 1.20 -9.63 -2.16
CA VAL A 13 1.09 -8.71 -1.04
C VAL A 13 2.39 -7.93 -0.92
N VAL A 14 2.29 -6.59 -0.94
CA VAL A 14 3.44 -5.72 -0.72
C VAL A 14 3.38 -5.16 0.68
N ILE A 15 4.38 -5.47 1.50
CA ILE A 15 4.55 -4.87 2.82
C ILE A 15 5.57 -3.75 2.69
N THR A 16 5.18 -2.56 3.13
CA THR A 16 5.98 -1.35 2.94
C THR A 16 7.00 -1.16 4.05
N ASP A 17 8.05 -0.41 3.72
CA ASP A 17 9.03 0.15 4.64
C ASP A 17 9.59 1.45 4.03
N SER A 18 9.50 2.56 4.76
CA SER A 18 9.86 3.89 4.26
C SER A 18 11.36 4.05 3.99
N GLU A 19 12.22 3.33 4.72
CA GLU A 19 13.67 3.38 4.53
C GLU A 19 14.10 2.55 3.32
N LEU A 20 13.53 1.34 3.18
CA LEU A 20 13.82 0.47 2.02
C LEU A 20 13.29 1.05 0.70
N ALA A 21 12.30 1.94 0.76
CA ALA A 21 11.78 2.61 -0.43
C ALA A 21 12.71 3.71 -0.97
N LYS A 22 13.77 4.11 -0.24
CA LYS A 22 14.71 5.14 -0.71
C LYS A 22 15.67 4.57 -1.78
N PRO A 23 16.07 5.38 -2.77
CA PRO A 23 15.74 6.80 -2.96
C PRO A 23 14.42 7.04 -3.72
N ALA A 24 13.78 5.99 -4.25
CA ALA A 24 12.60 6.11 -5.09
C ALA A 24 11.39 6.77 -4.38
N GLY A 25 11.29 6.58 -3.07
CA GLY A 25 10.23 7.10 -2.21
C GLY A 25 9.03 6.17 -2.16
N LEU A 26 8.40 6.09 -0.98
CA LEU A 26 7.33 5.14 -0.68
C LEU A 26 6.13 5.23 -1.66
N MET A 27 5.69 6.46 -1.97
CA MET A 27 4.55 6.68 -2.87
C MET A 27 4.81 6.17 -4.30
N ASN A 28 6.03 6.36 -4.81
CA ASN A 28 6.40 5.88 -6.13
C ASN A 28 6.43 4.36 -6.16
N VAL A 29 7.09 3.73 -5.17
CA VAL A 29 7.14 2.27 -5.06
C VAL A 29 5.74 1.67 -5.01
N ILE A 30 4.83 2.24 -4.19
CA ILE A 30 3.43 1.78 -4.12
C ILE A 30 2.73 1.93 -5.47
N SER A 31 2.90 3.07 -6.14
CA SER A 31 2.27 3.31 -7.45
C SER A 31 2.73 2.29 -8.51
N GLU A 32 4.03 2.00 -8.56
CA GLU A 32 4.60 1.01 -9.48
C GLU A 32 4.11 -0.41 -9.16
N CYS A 33 4.09 -0.79 -7.88
CA CYS A 33 3.57 -2.10 -7.46
C CYS A 33 2.09 -2.28 -7.83
N LEU A 34 1.27 -1.25 -7.63
CA LEU A 34 -0.14 -1.27 -8.02
C LEU A 34 -0.31 -1.38 -9.54
N ARG A 35 0.49 -0.65 -10.32
CA ARG A 35 0.49 -0.74 -11.79
C ARG A 35 0.92 -2.12 -12.30
N ALA A 36 1.83 -2.76 -11.58
CA ALA A 36 2.26 -4.13 -11.85
C ALA A 36 1.24 -5.21 -11.42
N GLY A 37 0.15 -4.81 -10.76
CA GLY A 37 -0.97 -5.69 -10.41
C GLY A 37 -0.96 -6.24 -8.98
N ALA A 38 -0.18 -5.66 -8.06
CA ALA A 38 -0.26 -6.00 -6.64
C ALA A 38 -1.70 -5.86 -6.12
N GLY A 39 -2.21 -6.92 -5.51
CA GLY A 39 -3.60 -6.98 -5.05
C GLY A 39 -3.81 -6.42 -3.63
N MET A 40 -2.73 -6.27 -2.87
CA MET A 40 -2.75 -5.70 -1.53
C MET A 40 -1.47 -4.94 -1.20
N ILE A 41 -1.64 -3.76 -0.59
CA ILE A 41 -0.59 -3.00 0.06
C ILE A 41 -0.82 -3.04 1.57
N GLN A 42 0.18 -3.47 2.33
CA GLN A 42 0.21 -3.32 3.78
C GLN A 42 1.11 -2.14 4.13
N LEU A 43 0.50 -1.06 4.62
CA LEU A 43 1.22 0.10 5.13
C LEU A 43 1.79 -0.25 6.51
N ARG A 44 3.13 -0.30 6.60
CA ARG A 44 3.86 -0.60 7.83
C ARG A 44 5.01 0.38 7.94
N ASP A 45 4.97 1.17 9.00
CA ASP A 45 6.06 2.09 9.33
C ASP A 45 6.27 2.09 10.85
N LYS A 46 7.36 1.45 11.27
CA LYS A 46 7.75 1.32 12.69
C LYS A 46 8.21 2.65 13.30
N ALA A 47 8.72 3.56 12.48
CA ALA A 47 9.28 4.82 12.93
C ALA A 47 8.23 5.93 12.97
N ALA A 48 7.15 5.80 12.20
CA ALA A 48 6.10 6.80 12.15
C ALA A 48 5.45 7.03 13.54
N ASN A 49 4.73 8.14 13.70
CA ASN A 49 3.69 8.30 14.72
C ASN A 49 2.28 8.09 14.12
N ALA A 50 1.23 8.15 14.94
CA ALA A 50 -0.15 7.92 14.47
C ALA A 50 -0.59 8.94 13.41
N ASN A 51 -0.24 10.21 13.58
CA ASN A 51 -0.58 11.26 12.61
C ASN A 51 0.17 11.08 11.29
N GLU A 52 1.45 10.70 11.34
CA GLU A 52 2.25 10.38 10.14
C GLU A 52 1.68 9.18 9.40
N LEU A 53 1.31 8.11 10.11
CA LEU A 53 0.70 6.94 9.48
C LEU A 53 -0.66 7.27 8.86
N LEU A 54 -1.49 8.06 9.54
CA LEU A 54 -2.77 8.54 9.01
C LEU A 54 -2.58 9.39 7.74
N ASN A 55 -1.60 10.29 7.74
CA ASN A 55 -1.27 11.12 6.59
C ASN A 55 -0.80 10.27 5.40
N LEU A 56 0.04 9.26 5.64
CA LEU A 56 0.45 8.31 4.61
C LEU A 56 -0.72 7.49 4.10
N ALA A 57 -1.53 6.91 4.98
CA ALA A 57 -2.70 6.11 4.62
C ALA A 57 -3.68 6.91 3.77
N SER A 58 -3.93 8.17 4.13
CA SER A 58 -4.83 9.07 3.40
C SER A 58 -4.34 9.34 1.97
N ARG A 59 -3.02 9.38 1.74
CA ARG A 59 -2.42 9.56 0.42
C ARG A 59 -2.44 8.26 -0.40
N ILE A 60 -2.30 7.10 0.24
CA ILE A 60 -2.23 5.78 -0.41
C ILE A 60 -3.62 5.24 -0.77
N LEU A 61 -4.63 5.51 0.07
CA LEU A 61 -6.01 5.04 -0.09
C LEU A 61 -6.62 5.30 -1.48
N PRO A 62 -6.51 6.50 -2.09
CA PRO A 62 -7.04 6.72 -3.43
C PRO A 62 -6.32 5.87 -4.49
N LEU A 63 -5.02 5.60 -4.34
CA LEU A 63 -4.25 4.77 -5.29
C LEU A 63 -4.68 3.31 -5.25
N THR A 64 -4.85 2.74 -4.04
CA THR A 64 -5.30 1.35 -3.88
C THR A 64 -6.73 1.18 -4.39
N ARG A 65 -7.63 2.13 -4.08
CA ARG A 65 -9.02 2.12 -4.60
C ARG A 65 -9.08 2.16 -6.12
N SER A 66 -8.33 3.05 -6.75
CA SER A 66 -8.30 3.15 -8.22
C SER A 66 -7.70 1.92 -8.91
N SER A 67 -6.84 1.17 -8.21
CA SER A 67 -6.25 -0.08 -8.69
C SER A 67 -7.07 -1.33 -8.34
N GLY A 68 -8.17 -1.18 -7.60
CA GLY A 68 -8.95 -2.31 -7.06
C GLY A 68 -8.17 -3.20 -6.10
N ALA A 69 -7.18 -2.63 -5.39
CA ALA A 69 -6.33 -3.31 -4.42
C ALA A 69 -6.77 -3.02 -2.98
N LEU A 70 -6.40 -3.91 -2.06
CA LEU A 70 -6.60 -3.73 -0.63
C LEU A 70 -5.53 -2.80 -0.04
N LEU A 71 -5.92 -2.02 0.97
CA LEU A 71 -5.00 -1.31 1.86
C LEU A 71 -5.21 -1.81 3.28
N ILE A 72 -4.15 -2.36 3.88
CA ILE A 72 -4.12 -2.79 5.28
C ILE A 72 -3.13 -1.90 6.04
N ILE A 73 -3.51 -1.43 7.22
CA ILE A 73 -2.64 -0.62 8.08
C ILE A 73 -2.13 -1.53 9.21
N ASN A 74 -0.81 -1.63 9.37
CA ASN A 74 -0.18 -2.49 10.38
C ASN A 74 0.29 -1.70 11.60
N ASP A 75 -0.03 -2.23 12.79
CA ASP A 75 0.43 -1.83 14.13
C ASP A 75 0.29 -0.34 14.51
N ARG A 76 -0.95 0.16 14.42
CA ARG A 76 -1.49 1.32 15.18
C ARG A 76 -2.99 1.18 15.39
#